data_AF-A0A0H5R0Q9-F1
#
_entry.id   AF-A0A0H5R0Q9-F1
#
_cell.length_a   1.000
_cell.length_b   1.000
_cell.length_c   1.000
_cell.angle_alpha   90.00
_cell.angle_beta   90.00
_cell.angle_gamma   90.00
#
_symmetry.space_group_name_H-M   'P 1'
#
loop_
_entity.id
_entity.type
_entity.pdbx_description
1 polymer ?
#
loop_
_entity_poly.entity_id
_entity_poly.type
_entity_poly.pdbx_seq_one_letter_code
_entity_poly.pdbx_strand_id
1 'polypeptide(L)'
;MRAWRRGTASMAGITIARCPETAKVAVDALVRIRDQHPDRYFACDTEVVDMDVKKQTPVGHGKVIAASIYAGDTADFGNGPRLFIDNLDDAAGTLDLFKPFFEDPKSPKAKFVI
;
A
#
# COMPACT_ATOMS: atom_id res chain seq x y z
N MET A 1 -25.56 -16.77 -4.09
CA MET A 1 -24.12 -16.39 -4.12
C MET A 1 -23.62 -16.38 -2.68
N ARG A 2 -22.56 -17.12 -2.35
CA ARG A 2 -21.94 -17.03 -1.02
C ARG A 2 -21.12 -15.74 -0.99
N ALA A 3 -21.49 -14.79 -0.14
CA ALA A 3 -20.63 -13.66 0.16
C ALA A 3 -19.35 -14.22 0.81
N TRP A 4 -18.20 -14.03 0.16
CA TRP A 4 -16.91 -14.32 0.76
C TRP A 4 -16.71 -13.33 1.91
N ARG A 5 -16.79 -13.80 3.16
CA ARG A 5 -16.48 -12.96 4.32
C ARG A 5 -14.98 -12.80 4.39
N ARG A 6 -14.47 -11.59 4.17
CA ARG A 6 -13.07 -11.24 4.43
C ARG A 6 -12.76 -11.51 5.91
N GLY A 7 -11.87 -12.47 6.17
CA GLY A 7 -11.44 -12.83 7.52
C GLY A 7 -10.53 -11.76 8.12
N THR A 8 -10.37 -11.80 9.45
CA THR A 8 -9.40 -11.00 10.21
C THR A 8 -7.98 -11.56 10.08
N ALA A 9 -7.61 -12.08 8.91
CA ALA A 9 -6.31 -12.69 8.70
C ALA A 9 -5.22 -11.68 9.05
N SER A 10 -4.35 -12.08 9.99
CA SER A 10 -3.09 -11.42 10.30
C SER A 10 -1.97 -12.34 9.80
N MET A 11 -1.00 -11.76 9.12
CA MET A 11 0.20 -12.46 8.68
C MET A 11 1.38 -11.84 9.40
N ALA A 12 2.24 -12.66 10.01
CA ALA A 12 3.41 -12.17 10.71
C ALA A 12 4.29 -11.35 9.75
N GLY A 13 4.73 -10.17 10.19
CA GLY A 13 5.58 -9.30 9.37
C GLY A 13 4.84 -8.43 8.35
N ILE A 14 3.50 -8.42 8.35
CA ILE A 14 2.68 -7.66 7.39
C ILE A 14 1.55 -6.90 8.11
N THR A 15 1.56 -5.58 8.02
CA THR A 15 0.43 -4.72 8.36
C THR A 15 -0.52 -4.62 7.16
N ILE A 16 -1.83 -4.78 7.38
CA ILE A 16 -2.85 -4.68 6.32
C ILE A 16 -3.74 -3.47 6.60
N ALA A 17 -3.72 -2.49 5.69
CA ALA A 17 -4.66 -1.37 5.65
C ALA A 17 -5.81 -1.70 4.70
N ARG A 18 -7.04 -1.69 5.21
CA ARG A 18 -8.25 -2.08 4.45
C ARG A 18 -9.49 -1.25 4.79
N CYS A 19 -9.33 -0.26 5.66
CA CYS A 19 -10.37 0.64 6.12
C CYS A 19 -9.72 1.93 6.66
N PRO A 20 -10.48 3.02 6.87
CA PRO A 20 -9.92 4.30 7.35
C PRO A 20 -9.10 4.19 8.63
N GLU A 21 -9.50 3.35 9.57
CA GLU A 21 -8.83 3.19 10.86
C GLU A 21 -7.45 2.55 10.71
N THR A 22 -7.36 1.47 9.93
CA THR A 22 -6.09 0.78 9.67
C THR A 22 -5.18 1.58 8.73
N ALA A 23 -5.77 2.32 7.79
CA ALA A 23 -5.03 3.24 6.94
C ALA A 23 -4.38 4.37 7.73
N LYS A 24 -5.10 4.96 8.70
CA LYS A 24 -4.55 6.01 9.57
C LYS A 24 -3.30 5.52 10.32
N VAL A 25 -3.38 4.35 10.95
CA VAL A 25 -2.24 3.75 11.67
C VAL A 25 -1.04 3.54 10.73
N ALA A 26 -1.29 3.05 9.52
CA ALA A 26 -0.24 2.82 8.53
C ALA A 26 0.38 4.14 8.02
N VAL A 27 -0.42 5.18 7.79
CA VAL A 27 0.06 6.51 7.39
C VAL A 27 0.90 7.15 8.49
N ASP A 28 0.47 7.07 9.75
CA ASP A 28 1.24 7.57 10.90
C ASP A 28 2.59 6.84 11.00
N ALA A 29 2.62 5.53 10.74
CA ALA A 29 3.86 4.76 10.70
C ALA A 29 4.76 5.17 9.52
N LEU A 30 4.23 5.40 8.32
CA LEU A 30 4.99 5.89 7.16
C LEU A 30 5.66 7.24 7.46
N VAL A 31 4.91 8.18 8.05
CA VAL A 31 5.39 9.49 8.47
C VAL A 31 6.51 9.34 9.50
N ARG A 32 6.31 8.52 10.53
CA ARG A 32 7.33 8.26 11.56
C ARG A 32 8.60 7.65 10.97
N ILE A 33 8.48 6.64 10.11
CA ILE A 33 9.63 5.97 9.48
C ILE A 33 10.43 6.95 8.62
N ARG A 34 9.74 7.78 7.81
CA ARG A 34 10.36 8.84 7.00
C ARG A 34 11.12 9.82 7.88
N ASP A 35 10.51 10.31 8.95
CA ASP A 35 11.11 11.33 9.81
C ASP A 35 12.33 10.79 10.58
N GLN A 36 12.31 9.50 10.95
CA GLN A 36 13.44 8.82 11.60
C GLN A 36 14.57 8.49 10.63
N HIS A 37 14.26 8.30 9.35
CA HIS A 37 15.22 7.89 8.32
C HIS A 37 14.94 8.61 6.98
N PRO A 38 15.33 9.89 6.85
CA PRO A 38 14.97 10.71 5.69
C PRO A 38 15.52 10.19 4.35
N ASP A 39 16.65 9.48 4.38
CA ASP A 39 17.28 8.90 3.18
C ASP A 39 16.75 7.49 2.83
N ARG A 40 15.77 6.98 3.59
CA ARG A 40 15.24 5.63 3.41
C ARG A 40 14.31 5.56 2.21
N TYR A 41 14.61 4.64 1.29
CA TYR A 41 13.75 4.34 0.17
C TYR A 41 12.58 3.43 0.59
N PHE A 42 11.41 3.79 0.10
CA PHE A 42 10.20 2.95 0.19
C PHE A 42 10.02 2.22 -1.15
N ALA A 43 10.15 0.90 -1.13
CA ALA A 43 9.83 0.06 -2.27
C ALA A 43 8.31 -0.09 -2.36
N CYS A 44 7.74 0.36 -3.46
CA CYS A 44 6.30 0.36 -3.70
C CYS A 44 5.96 -0.46 -4.94
N ASP A 45 4.89 -1.24 -4.85
CA ASP A 45 4.29 -1.95 -5.99
C ASP A 45 2.76 -1.81 -5.98
N THR A 46 2.11 -2.02 -7.14
CA THR A 46 0.68 -1.84 -7.32
C THR A 46 0.07 -2.96 -8.16
N GLU A 47 -1.01 -3.56 -7.68
CA GLU A 47 -1.81 -4.54 -8.39
C GLU A 47 -2.96 -3.85 -9.13
N VAL A 48 -3.10 -4.13 -10.43
CA VAL A 48 -4.04 -3.44 -11.32
C VAL A 48 -4.92 -4.44 -12.07
N VAL A 49 -6.22 -4.14 -12.19
CA VAL A 49 -7.19 -4.91 -12.99
C VAL A 49 -7.82 -4.03 -14.08
N ASP A 50 -8.69 -4.61 -14.90
CA ASP A 50 -9.47 -3.91 -15.93
C ASP A 50 -8.62 -3.17 -16.99
N MET A 51 -7.52 -3.81 -17.40
CA MET A 51 -6.62 -3.30 -18.44
C MET A 51 -6.45 -4.31 -19.58
N ASP A 52 -6.47 -3.84 -20.83
CA ASP A 52 -6.07 -4.63 -22.00
C ASP A 52 -4.54 -4.67 -22.07
N VAL A 53 -3.92 -5.67 -21.44
CA VAL A 53 -2.47 -5.85 -21.37
C VAL A 53 -1.78 -5.95 -22.74
N LYS A 54 -2.52 -6.19 -23.83
CA LYS A 54 -1.96 -6.23 -25.19
C LYS A 54 -1.86 -4.84 -25.82
N LYS A 55 -2.58 -3.85 -25.30
CA LYS A 55 -2.71 -2.51 -25.90
C LYS A 55 -2.38 -1.36 -24.94
N GLN A 56 -2.42 -1.61 -23.64
CA GLN A 56 -2.33 -0.58 -22.61
C GLN A 56 -1.15 -0.86 -21.68
N THR A 57 -0.53 0.23 -21.21
CA THR A 57 0.42 0.18 -20.10
C THR A 57 -0.32 0.52 -18.80
N PRO A 58 0.17 0.05 -17.63
CA PRO A 58 -0.45 0.35 -16.33
C PRO A 58 -0.52 1.85 -16.01
N VAL A 59 0.23 2.69 -16.72
CA VAL A 59 0.20 4.14 -16.52
C VAL A 59 -1.07 4.70 -17.15
N GLY A 60 -2.00 5.12 -16.31
CA GLY A 60 -3.26 5.75 -16.72
C GLY A 60 -4.34 4.79 -17.20
N HIS A 61 -4.14 3.47 -17.07
CA HIS A 61 -5.12 2.45 -17.46
C HIS A 61 -5.36 1.45 -16.33
N GLY A 62 -6.57 0.88 -16.33
CA GLY A 62 -7.01 -0.06 -15.31
C GLY A 62 -7.37 0.58 -13.98
N LYS A 63 -7.66 -0.27 -13.00
CA LYS A 63 -8.02 0.10 -11.63
C LYS A 63 -7.01 -0.52 -10.66
N VAL A 64 -6.38 0.30 -9.83
CA VAL A 64 -5.49 -0.18 -8.76
C VAL A 64 -6.34 -0.81 -7.65
N ILE A 65 -6.14 -2.11 -7.41
CA ILE A 65 -6.89 -2.89 -6.43
C ILE A 65 -6.09 -3.17 -5.16
N ALA A 66 -4.78 -3.02 -5.21
CA ALA A 66 -3.94 -3.05 -4.03
C ALA A 66 -2.63 -2.29 -4.28
N ALA A 67 -1.93 -2.00 -3.20
CA ALA A 67 -0.55 -1.57 -3.23
C ALA A 67 0.22 -2.19 -2.07
N SER A 68 1.52 -2.39 -2.26
CA SER A 68 2.40 -2.85 -1.19
C SER A 68 3.56 -1.88 -0.99
N ILE A 69 4.00 -1.75 0.27
CA ILE A 69 5.13 -0.91 0.65
C ILE A 69 6.07 -1.72 1.54
N TYR A 70 7.36 -1.70 1.20
CA TYR A 70 8.43 -2.22 2.03
C TYR A 70 9.47 -1.13 2.27
N ALA A 71 9.81 -0.89 3.54
CA ALA A 71 10.72 0.18 3.92
C ALA A 71 12.05 -0.35 4.47
N GLY A 72 12.35 -1.65 4.36
CA GLY A 72 13.55 -2.27 4.95
C GLY A 72 13.25 -3.05 6.23
N ASP A 73 14.13 -3.97 6.60
CA ASP A 73 13.96 -4.94 7.69
C ASP A 73 13.77 -4.32 9.08
N THR A 74 14.36 -3.15 9.30
CA THR A 74 14.27 -2.36 10.52
C THR A 74 13.02 -1.48 10.61
N ALA A 75 12.21 -1.39 9.53
CA ALA A 75 10.97 -0.64 9.55
C ALA A 75 9.86 -1.42 10.28
N ASP A 76 8.94 -0.69 10.90
CA ASP A 76 7.79 -1.30 11.56
C ASP A 76 6.52 -0.49 11.34
N PHE A 77 5.55 -1.11 10.66
CA PHE A 77 4.20 -0.60 10.43
C PHE A 77 3.19 -1.06 11.50
N GLY A 78 3.69 -1.60 12.63
CA GLY A 78 2.90 -2.14 13.75
C GLY A 78 2.83 -3.66 13.78
N ASN A 79 3.15 -4.33 12.66
CA ASN A 79 3.25 -5.78 12.56
C ASN A 79 4.47 -6.20 11.72
N GLY A 80 5.50 -5.36 11.64
CA GLY A 80 6.71 -5.60 10.87
C GLY A 80 6.88 -4.71 9.62
N PRO A 81 7.82 -5.06 8.73
CA PRO A 81 8.37 -4.13 7.75
C PRO A 81 7.58 -4.02 6.44
N ARG A 82 6.49 -4.77 6.30
CA ARG A 82 5.66 -4.79 5.09
C ARG A 82 4.29 -4.20 5.38
N LEU A 83 3.84 -3.33 4.49
CA LEU A 83 2.49 -2.78 4.49
C LEU A 83 1.79 -3.24 3.21
N PHE A 84 0.59 -3.79 3.36
CA PHE A 84 -0.31 -4.11 2.27
C PHE A 84 -1.55 -3.23 2.37
N ILE A 85 -1.89 -2.56 1.28
CA ILE A 85 -3.03 -1.66 1.15
C ILE A 85 -4.06 -2.37 0.27
N ASP A 86 -5.13 -2.89 0.88
CA ASP A 86 -6.27 -3.46 0.16
C ASP A 86 -7.16 -2.33 -0.35
N ASN A 87 -7.43 -2.31 -1.65
CA ASN A 87 -8.28 -1.34 -2.32
C ASN A 87 -9.38 -2.03 -3.17
N LEU A 88 -9.66 -3.31 -2.91
CA LEU A 88 -10.63 -4.11 -3.65
C LEU A 88 -11.97 -4.20 -2.90
N ASP A 89 -13.08 -4.30 -3.64
CA ASP A 89 -14.44 -4.46 -3.12
C ASP A 89 -14.78 -3.44 -2.01
N ASP A 90 -15.29 -3.88 -0.85
CA ASP A 90 -15.58 -3.02 0.32
C ASP A 90 -14.39 -2.22 0.89
N ALA A 91 -13.14 -2.48 0.46
CA ALA A 91 -11.95 -1.70 0.85
C ALA A 91 -11.62 -0.60 -0.16
N ALA A 92 -12.39 -0.46 -1.24
CA ALA A 92 -12.18 0.57 -2.25
C ALA A 92 -12.17 1.98 -1.64
N GLY A 93 -11.18 2.77 -2.04
CA GLY A 93 -10.93 4.12 -1.52
C GLY A 93 -9.90 4.15 -0.38
N THR A 94 -9.48 3.00 0.16
CA THR A 94 -8.41 2.95 1.16
C THR A 94 -7.10 3.52 0.63
N LEU A 95 -6.77 3.28 -0.65
CA LEU A 95 -5.53 3.78 -1.26
C LEU A 95 -5.46 5.32 -1.28
N ASP A 96 -6.59 6.01 -1.45
CA ASP A 96 -6.64 7.47 -1.52
C ASP A 96 -6.18 8.14 -0.22
N LEU A 97 -6.32 7.44 0.92
CA LEU A 97 -5.87 7.90 2.23
C LEU A 97 -4.33 7.99 2.33
N PHE A 98 -3.61 7.30 1.44
CA PHE A 98 -2.14 7.31 1.38
C PHE A 98 -1.59 8.36 0.41
N LYS A 99 -2.47 9.09 -0.32
CA LYS A 99 -2.08 10.12 -1.28
C LYS A 99 -1.07 11.14 -0.70
N PRO A 100 -1.23 11.68 0.53
CA PRO A 100 -0.25 12.61 1.09
C PRO A 100 1.15 12.02 1.21
N PHE A 101 1.28 10.72 1.51
CA PHE A 101 2.58 10.06 1.55
C PHE A 101 3.16 9.89 0.14
N PHE A 102 2.37 9.44 -0.83
CA PHE A 102 2.85 9.23 -2.20
C PHE A 102 3.29 10.53 -2.88
N GLU A 103 2.57 11.63 -2.64
CA GLU A 103 2.88 12.95 -3.21
C GLU A 103 3.97 13.71 -2.44
N ASP A 104 4.37 13.26 -1.25
CA ASP A 104 5.41 13.93 -0.44
C ASP A 104 6.82 13.78 -1.07
N PRO A 105 7.46 14.87 -1.52
CA PRO A 105 8.79 14.82 -2.12
C PRO A 105 9.90 14.42 -1.15
N LYS A 106 9.66 14.46 0.17
CA LYS A 106 10.65 14.07 1.19
C LYS A 106 10.81 12.56 1.35
N SER A 107 9.88 11.77 0.82
CA SER A 107 9.91 10.32 0.92
C SER A 107 10.40 9.75 -0.41
N PRO A 108 11.66 9.30 -0.54
CA PRO A 108 12.12 8.71 -1.78
C PRO A 108 11.42 7.35 -1.98
N LYS A 109 10.78 7.17 -3.14
CA LYS A 109 10.08 5.91 -3.49
C LYS A 109 10.77 5.25 -4.67
N ALA A 110 11.01 3.95 -4.54
CA ALA A 110 11.38 3.09 -5.67
C ALA A 110 10.13 2.33 -6.09
N LYS A 111 9.65 2.55 -7.32
CA LYS A 111 8.55 1.75 -7.87
C LYS A 111 9.11 0.54 -8.60
N PHE A 112 8.70 -0.65 -8.19
CA PHE A 112 8.86 -1.84 -9.01
C PHE A 112 7.57 -2.02 -9.81
N VAL A 113 7.71 -2.32 -11.11
CA VAL A 113 6.62 -2.83 -11.94
C VAL A 113 7.11 -4.21 -12.34
N ILE A 114 6.48 -5.26 -11.81
CA ILE A 114 6.77 -6.63 -12.26
C ILE A 114 6.06 -6.88 -13.59
#